data_AF-A0A3M2RFE9-F1
#
_entry.id   AF-A0A3M2RFE9-F1
#
_cell.length_a   1.000
_cell.length_b   1.000
_cell.length_c   1.000
_cell.angle_alpha   90.00
_cell.angle_beta   90.00
_cell.angle_gamma   90.00
#
_symmetry.space_group_name_H-M   'P 1'
#
loop_
_entity.id
_entity.type
_entity.pdbx_description
1 polymer ?
#
loop_
_entity_poly.entity_id
_entity_poly.type
_entity_poly.pdbx_seq_one_letter_code
_entity_poly.pdbx_strand_id
1 'polypeptide(L)'
;MSSEIGIEEHRQEVLRVCSYHRSDFASDLVYTRPRKIQVIAPLLQTHFTEPSPSKHGPPFRLGVLDVFTPELLVNILLQLDIVSYLRFRHVNRYARVIATHLPEYKLVSKHGLEGLAAILRTGLGEYFTIKD
;
A
#
# COMPACT_ATOMS: atom_id res chain seq x y z
N MET A 1 -18.80 4.55 -45.68
CA MET A 1 -19.97 4.22 -44.84
C MET A 1 -20.30 2.72 -44.98
N SER A 2 -19.36 1.81 -44.70
CA SER A 2 -19.56 0.36 -44.93
C SER A 2 -19.12 -0.52 -43.74
N SER A 3 -18.76 0.08 -42.60
CA SER A 3 -18.25 -0.66 -41.43
C SER A 3 -19.33 -1.18 -40.49
N GLU A 4 -20.56 -0.65 -40.56
CA GLU A 4 -21.63 -1.01 -39.61
C GLU A 4 -22.36 -2.31 -39.97
N ILE A 5 -22.37 -2.69 -41.25
CA ILE A 5 -23.16 -3.84 -41.76
C ILE A 5 -22.62 -5.18 -41.25
N GLY A 6 -21.29 -5.30 -41.08
CA GLY A 6 -20.65 -6.53 -40.60
C GLY A 6 -20.78 -6.76 -39.09
N ILE A 7 -21.04 -5.70 -38.31
CA ILE A 7 -21.13 -5.78 -36.83
C ILE A 7 -22.44 -6.44 -36.40
N GLU A 8 -23.56 -6.15 -37.08
CA GLU A 8 -24.84 -6.75 -36.72
C GLU A 8 -24.92 -8.22 -37.13
N GLU A 9 -24.34 -8.59 -38.27
CA GLU A 9 -24.27 -9.97 -38.76
C GLU A 9 -23.43 -10.87 -37.82
N HIS A 10 -22.32 -10.35 -37.28
CA HIS A 10 -21.40 -11.10 -36.40
C HIS A 10 -21.54 -10.70 -34.93
N ARG A 11 -22.65 -10.05 -34.55
CA ARG A 11 -22.85 -9.45 -33.23
C ARG A 11 -22.58 -10.41 -32.08
N GLN A 12 -23.06 -11.65 -32.21
CA GLN A 12 -22.88 -12.68 -31.18
C GLN A 12 -21.43 -13.18 -31.10
N GLU A 13 -20.70 -13.24 -32.20
CA GLU A 13 -19.30 -13.65 -32.22
C GLU A 13 -18.41 -12.56 -31.65
N VAL A 14 -18.68 -11.30 -32.00
CA VAL A 14 -18.02 -10.13 -31.39
C VAL A 14 -18.29 -10.10 -29.90
N LEU A 15 -19.54 -10.26 -29.46
CA LEU A 15 -19.87 -10.33 -28.05
C LEU A 15 -19.18 -11.52 -27.37
N ARG A 16 -19.12 -12.70 -28.00
CA ARG A 16 -18.45 -13.88 -27.45
C ARG A 16 -16.94 -13.68 -27.28
N VAL A 17 -16.27 -13.07 -28.25
CA VAL A 17 -14.82 -12.79 -28.18
C VAL A 17 -14.53 -11.68 -27.16
N CYS A 18 -15.34 -10.62 -27.14
CA CYS A 18 -15.14 -9.49 -26.23
C CYS A 18 -15.61 -9.76 -24.80
N SER A 19 -16.58 -10.66 -24.59
CA SER A 19 -17.03 -11.11 -23.27
C SER A 19 -16.29 -12.35 -22.77
N TYR A 20 -15.35 -12.89 -23.57
CA TYR A 20 -14.54 -14.03 -23.15
C TYR A 20 -13.70 -13.62 -21.95
N HIS A 21 -14.14 -14.02 -20.76
CA HIS A 21 -13.45 -13.75 -19.53
C HIS A 21 -12.20 -14.64 -19.46
N ARG A 22 -11.10 -14.10 -19.94
CA ARG A 22 -9.77 -14.69 -19.85
C ARG A 22 -9.23 -14.59 -18.42
N SER A 23 -9.61 -15.57 -17.61
CA SER A 23 -9.14 -15.74 -16.23
C SER A 23 -7.61 -15.91 -16.12
N ASP A 24 -6.97 -16.30 -17.22
CA ASP A 24 -5.52 -16.41 -17.41
C ASP A 24 -4.80 -15.05 -17.41
N PHE A 25 -5.40 -14.00 -17.98
CA PHE A 25 -4.77 -12.66 -17.91
C PHE A 25 -4.71 -12.09 -16.49
N ALA A 26 -5.68 -12.45 -15.64
CA ALA A 26 -5.64 -12.07 -14.23
C ALA A 26 -4.52 -12.80 -13.46
N SER A 27 -4.01 -13.93 -13.97
CA SER A 27 -2.80 -14.59 -13.43
C SER A 27 -1.49 -14.03 -13.98
N ASP A 28 -1.51 -13.44 -15.17
CA ASP A 28 -0.33 -12.80 -15.77
C ASP A 28 -0.07 -11.39 -15.22
N LEU A 29 -1.12 -10.72 -14.72
CA LEU A 29 -1.02 -9.45 -14.01
C LEU A 29 -0.65 -9.67 -12.54
N VAL A 30 -0.02 -8.66 -11.91
CA VAL A 30 0.28 -8.66 -10.46
C VAL A 30 -1.01 -8.39 -9.66
N TYR A 31 -1.99 -9.29 -9.79
CA TYR A 31 -3.27 -9.19 -9.14
C TYR A 31 -3.20 -9.68 -7.70
N THR A 32 -3.82 -8.93 -6.80
CA THR A 32 -3.97 -9.35 -5.41
C THR A 32 -5.39 -9.80 -5.14
N ARG A 33 -5.58 -11.06 -4.74
CA ARG A 33 -6.90 -11.54 -4.32
C ARG A 33 -7.49 -10.61 -3.23
N PRO A 34 -8.72 -10.09 -3.40
CA PRO A 34 -9.33 -9.13 -2.47
C PRO A 34 -9.39 -9.63 -1.02
N ARG A 35 -9.62 -10.93 -0.83
CA ARG A 35 -9.59 -11.57 0.49
C ARG A 35 -8.25 -11.40 1.20
N LYS A 36 -7.12 -11.47 0.47
CA LYS A 36 -5.79 -11.21 1.05
C LYS A 36 -5.63 -9.74 1.42
N ILE A 37 -6.11 -8.82 0.57
CA ILE A 37 -6.09 -7.38 0.85
C ILE A 37 -6.89 -7.07 2.14
N GLN A 38 -8.08 -7.64 2.29
CA GLN A 38 -8.94 -7.44 3.46
C GLN A 38 -8.27 -7.88 4.77
N VAL A 39 -7.44 -8.93 4.73
CA VAL A 39 -6.69 -9.41 5.91
C VAL A 39 -5.53 -8.47 6.25
N ILE A 40 -4.80 -7.95 5.26
CA ILE A 40 -3.62 -7.10 5.49
C ILE A 40 -3.97 -5.62 5.73
N ALA A 41 -5.09 -5.14 5.19
CA ALA A 41 -5.54 -3.76 5.31
C ALA A 41 -5.55 -3.26 6.77
N PRO A 42 -6.20 -3.94 7.73
CA PRO A 42 -6.18 -3.49 9.11
C PRO A 42 -4.76 -3.48 9.70
N LEU A 43 -3.88 -4.42 9.32
CA LEU A 43 -2.51 -4.47 9.84
C LEU A 43 -1.69 -3.25 9.39
N LEU A 44 -1.95 -2.74 8.19
CA LEU A 44 -1.25 -1.59 7.62
C LEU A 44 -1.87 -0.25 8.03
N GLN A 45 -3.19 -0.21 8.24
CA GLN A 45 -3.92 1.03 8.58
C GLN A 45 -3.99 1.31 10.08
N THR A 46 -3.89 0.29 10.93
CA THR A 46 -4.06 0.45 12.38
C THR A 46 -2.73 0.64 13.12
N HIS A 47 -2.75 1.56 14.07
CA HIS A 47 -1.77 1.69 15.13
C HIS A 47 -2.42 1.33 16.48
N PHE A 48 -1.61 1.14 17.52
CA PHE A 48 -2.13 0.87 18.85
C PHE A 48 -2.85 2.11 19.40
N THR A 49 -4.13 1.98 19.75
CA THR A 49 -5.03 3.09 20.15
C THR A 49 -4.67 3.71 21.51
N GLU A 50 -3.78 3.09 22.27
CA GLU A 50 -3.41 3.58 23.59
C GLU A 50 -1.97 4.07 23.63
N PRO A 51 -1.74 5.39 23.82
CA PRO A 51 -0.76 5.77 24.81
C PRO A 51 -1.43 5.44 26.14
N SER A 52 -1.20 4.26 26.72
CA SER A 52 -1.21 4.25 28.17
C SER A 52 -0.02 5.13 28.53
N PRO A 53 -0.20 6.35 29.08
CA PRO A 53 0.89 6.95 29.80
C PRO A 53 1.16 5.94 30.89
N SER A 54 2.24 5.17 30.76
CA SER A 54 2.72 4.46 31.93
C SER A 54 2.88 5.55 32.98
N LYS A 55 2.06 5.48 34.03
CA LYS A 55 2.28 6.21 35.28
C LYS A 55 3.72 6.04 35.80
N HIS A 56 4.50 5.12 35.20
CA HIS A 56 5.82 4.66 35.62
C HIS A 56 6.81 4.40 34.47
N GLY A 57 6.82 5.17 33.38
CA GLY A 57 7.82 4.93 32.32
C GLY A 57 8.01 6.08 31.33
N PRO A 58 9.22 6.25 30.76
CA PRO A 58 9.49 7.31 29.79
C PRO A 58 8.64 7.11 28.53
N PRO A 59 8.27 8.19 27.81
CA PRO A 59 7.52 8.07 26.55
C PRO A 59 8.28 7.12 25.62
N PHE A 60 7.57 6.26 24.91
CA PHE A 60 8.18 5.39 23.91
C PHE A 60 9.04 6.22 22.96
N ARG A 61 10.33 5.91 22.89
CA ARG A 61 11.36 6.69 22.21
C ARG A 61 11.77 6.06 20.87
N LEU A 62 12.18 6.87 19.90
CA LEU A 62 12.81 6.41 18.65
C LEU A 62 14.33 6.26 18.79
N GLY A 63 14.89 6.53 19.96
CA GLY A 63 16.32 6.41 20.22
C GLY A 63 17.08 7.56 19.60
N VAL A 64 18.04 7.28 18.71
CA VAL A 64 18.85 8.32 18.07
C VAL A 64 18.00 9.29 17.25
N LEU A 65 16.86 8.85 16.72
CA LEU A 65 15.97 9.69 15.94
C LEU A 65 15.19 10.71 16.80
N ASP A 66 15.18 10.58 18.13
CA ASP A 66 14.51 11.54 19.02
C ASP A 66 15.22 12.91 19.08
N VAL A 67 16.44 12.99 18.53
CA VAL A 67 17.20 14.26 18.45
C VAL A 67 16.66 15.16 17.34
N PHE A 68 15.95 14.61 16.36
CA PHE A 68 15.42 15.38 15.24
C PHE A 68 14.12 16.10 15.59
N THR A 69 13.90 17.27 15.00
CA THR A 69 12.60 17.93 15.06
C THR A 69 11.56 17.11 14.29
N PRO A 70 10.26 17.23 14.63
CA PRO A 70 9.21 16.46 13.95
C PRO A 70 9.21 16.62 12.43
N GLU A 71 9.53 17.82 11.93
CA GLU A 71 9.58 18.13 10.50
C GLU A 71 10.73 17.37 9.80
N LEU A 72 11.91 17.35 10.44
CA LEU A 72 13.05 16.59 9.93
C LEU A 72 12.77 15.09 9.95
N LEU A 73 12.13 14.60 11.00
CA LEU A 73 11.72 13.20 11.09
C LEU A 73 10.77 12.83 9.95
N VAL A 74 9.75 13.65 9.69
CA VAL A 74 8.83 13.44 8.57
C VAL A 74 9.56 13.42 7.22
N ASN A 75 10.49 14.34 7.00
CA ASN A 75 11.30 14.36 5.76
C ASN A 75 12.14 13.08 5.59
N ILE A 76 12.78 12.62 6.66
CA ILE A 76 13.55 11.36 6.65
C ILE A 76 12.62 10.20 6.31
N LEU A 77 11.47 10.08 6.98
CA LEU A 77 10.52 8.99 6.75
C LEU A 77 9.99 8.98 5.32
N LEU A 78 9.79 10.14 4.71
CA LEU A 78 9.30 10.26 3.33
C LEU A 78 10.36 9.95 2.27
N GLN A 79 11.63 9.88 2.67
CA GLN A 79 12.75 9.47 1.80
C GLN A 79 13.11 7.99 1.96
N LEU A 80 12.52 7.28 2.93
CA LEU A 80 12.72 5.85 3.05
C LEU A 80 12.04 5.13 1.88
N ASP A 81 12.74 4.15 1.31
CA ASP A 81 12.13 3.18 0.43
C ASP A 81 11.03 2.41 1.18
N ILE A 82 10.07 1.85 0.45
CA ILE A 82 8.90 1.18 1.02
C ILE A 82 9.31 0.05 1.97
N VAL A 83 10.38 -0.70 1.67
CA VAL A 83 10.82 -1.80 2.54
C VAL A 83 11.36 -1.24 3.86
N SER A 84 12.25 -0.26 3.80
CA SER A 84 12.80 0.42 4.99
C SER A 84 11.72 1.13 5.80
N TYR A 85 10.74 1.74 5.15
CA TYR A 85 9.60 2.39 5.81
C TYR A 85 8.77 1.39 6.62
N LEU A 86 8.44 0.24 6.02
CA LEU A 86 7.68 -0.82 6.70
C LEU A 86 8.50 -1.48 7.82
N ARG A 87 9.82 -1.61 7.65
CA ARG A 87 10.73 -2.05 8.72
C ARG A 87 10.74 -1.06 9.89
N PHE A 88 10.89 0.24 9.61
CA PHE A 88 10.80 1.30 10.63
C PHE A 88 9.48 1.20 11.41
N ARG A 89 8.36 1.05 10.70
CA ARG A 89 7.03 0.88 11.30
C ARG A 89 6.94 -0.31 12.27
N HIS A 90 7.80 -1.31 12.14
CA HIS A 90 7.84 -2.48 13.02
C HIS A 90 8.87 -2.39 14.16
N VAL A 91 9.70 -1.34 14.22
CA VAL A 91 10.75 -1.21 15.24
C VAL A 91 10.18 -1.16 16.66
N ASN A 92 9.19 -0.28 16.89
CA ASN A 92 8.51 -0.18 18.17
C ASN A 92 7.11 0.44 18.00
N ARG A 93 6.34 0.50 19.10
CA ARG A 93 4.97 1.04 19.09
C ARG A 93 4.92 2.49 18.62
N TYR A 94 5.90 3.31 18.98
CA TYR A 94 5.94 4.73 18.65
C TYR A 94 6.27 4.98 17.18
N ALA A 95 7.26 4.26 16.64
CA ALA A 95 7.58 4.25 15.21
C ALA A 95 6.35 3.83 14.38
N ARG A 96 5.59 2.83 14.86
CA ARG A 96 4.32 2.45 14.23
C ARG A 96 3.29 3.57 14.24
N VAL A 97 3.14 4.26 15.37
CA VAL A 97 2.21 5.39 15.50
C VAL A 97 2.59 6.51 14.53
N ILE A 98 3.85 6.95 14.53
CA ILE A 98 4.32 8.04 13.67
C ILE A 98 4.15 7.68 12.19
N ALA A 99 4.66 6.52 11.76
CA ALA A 99 4.54 6.07 10.37
C ALA A 99 3.06 5.97 9.93
N THR A 100 2.19 5.43 10.79
CA THR A 100 0.76 5.30 10.44
C THR A 100 0.04 6.66 10.37
N HIS A 101 0.54 7.69 11.06
CA HIS A 101 -0.05 9.04 11.04
C HIS A 101 0.40 9.89 9.85
N LEU A 102 1.46 9.51 9.13
CA LEU A 102 1.88 10.26 7.95
C LEU A 102 0.75 10.29 6.89
N PRO A 103 0.36 11.47 6.39
CA PRO A 103 -0.73 11.60 5.42
C PRO A 103 -0.52 10.77 4.14
N GLU A 104 0.70 10.76 3.61
CA GLU A 104 1.06 10.04 2.39
C GLU A 104 0.87 8.54 2.57
N TYR A 105 1.41 7.98 3.67
CA TYR A 105 1.22 6.57 3.99
C TYR A 105 -0.24 6.24 4.27
N LYS A 106 -0.99 7.13 4.93
CA LYS A 106 -2.43 6.93 5.20
C LYS A 106 -3.24 6.85 3.91
N LEU A 107 -2.90 7.64 2.90
CA LEU A 107 -3.54 7.57 1.58
C LEU A 107 -3.18 6.26 0.87
N VAL A 108 -1.90 5.89 0.81
CA VAL A 108 -1.45 4.63 0.18
C VAL A 108 -2.04 3.42 0.88
N SER A 109 -2.02 3.36 2.21
CA SER A 109 -2.57 2.24 2.98
C SER A 109 -4.09 2.15 2.92
N LYS A 110 -4.81 3.24 2.61
CA LYS A 110 -6.28 3.23 2.46
C LYS A 110 -6.71 2.92 1.02
N HIS A 111 -6.03 3.49 0.04
CA HIS A 111 -6.48 3.48 -1.36
C HIS A 111 -5.54 2.72 -2.31
N GLY A 112 -4.25 2.60 -1.97
CA GLY A 112 -3.19 2.03 -2.82
C GLY A 112 -2.67 0.67 -2.39
N LEU A 113 -3.41 -0.09 -1.55
CA LEU A 113 -2.93 -1.39 -1.02
C LEU A 113 -2.60 -2.42 -2.09
N GLU A 114 -3.34 -2.42 -3.19
CA GLU A 114 -3.07 -3.36 -4.29
C GLU A 114 -1.72 -3.06 -4.96
N GLY A 115 -1.46 -1.78 -5.27
CA GLY A 115 -0.18 -1.32 -5.82
C GLY A 115 0.97 -1.56 -4.85
N LEU A 116 0.80 -1.20 -3.57
CA LEU A 116 1.79 -1.47 -2.53
C LEU A 116 2.13 -2.97 -2.44
N ALA A 117 1.10 -3.83 -2.48
CA ALA A 117 1.31 -5.26 -2.39
C ALA A 117 1.90 -5.87 -3.67
N ALA A 118 1.66 -5.26 -4.84
CA ALA A 118 2.30 -5.61 -6.10
C ALA A 118 3.79 -5.25 -6.10
N ILE A 119 4.14 -4.04 -5.66
CA ILE A 119 5.53 -3.56 -5.50
C ILE A 119 6.31 -4.50 -4.59
N LEU A 120 5.73 -4.87 -3.44
CA LEU A 120 6.38 -5.78 -2.49
C LEU A 120 6.56 -7.19 -3.04
N ARG A 121 5.59 -7.71 -3.81
CA ARG A 121 5.70 -9.05 -4.43
C ARG A 121 6.71 -9.13 -5.55
N THR A 122 6.86 -8.04 -6.30
CA THR A 122 7.80 -7.94 -7.42
C THR A 122 9.23 -7.60 -6.97
N GLY A 123 9.44 -7.40 -5.66
CA GLY A 123 10.76 -7.03 -5.12
C GLY A 123 11.17 -5.60 -5.45
N LEU A 124 10.23 -4.75 -5.87
CA LEU A 124 10.52 -3.38 -6.29
C LEU A 124 10.51 -2.37 -5.14
N GLY A 125 10.18 -2.80 -3.92
CA GLY A 125 9.98 -1.90 -2.79
C GLY A 125 11.20 -1.09 -2.35
N GLU A 126 12.41 -1.48 -2.77
CA GLU A 126 13.65 -0.74 -2.48
C GLU A 126 13.89 0.43 -3.45
N TYR A 127 13.13 0.49 -4.56
CA TYR A 127 13.28 1.50 -5.62
C TYR A 127 12.23 2.61 -5.56
N PHE A 128 11.26 2.49 -4.66
CA PHE A 128 10.14 3.42 -4.52
C PHE A 128 9.99 3.84 -3.08
N THR A 129 9.69 5.11 -2.87
CA THR A 129 9.27 5.70 -1.60
C THR A 129 7.75 5.70 -1.50
N ILE A 130 7.22 6.16 -0.36
CA ILE A 130 5.76 6.35 -0.19
C ILE A 130 5.22 7.55 -1.01
N LYS A 131 6.10 8.44 -1.51
CA LYS A 131 5.71 9.64 -2.27
C LYS A 131 5.62 9.45 -3.78
N ASP A 132 6.24 8.39 -4.30
CA ASP A 132 6.23 8.07 -5.72
C ASP A 132 4.87 7.49 -6.15
#